data_AF-A0A4R9P8X0-F1
#
_entry.id   AF-A0A4R9P8X0-F1
#
_cell.length_a   1.000
_cell.length_b   1.000
_cell.length_c   1.000
_cell.angle_alpha   90.00
_cell.angle_beta   90.00
_cell.angle_gamma   90.00
#
_symmetry.space_group_name_H-M   'P 1'
#
loop_
_entity.id
_entity.type
_entity.pdbx_description
1 polymer ?
#
loop_
_entity_poly.entity_id
_entity_poly.type
_entity_poly.pdbx_seq_one_letter_code
_entity_poly.pdbx_strand_id
1 'polypeptide(L)'
;DELEFRDDVGVLVLSGEGAAWSAGMDLKEYFRETEAKGLGAVRKAQSEAYGWWRRLRWYRVPTIAMVNGWCFGGGYGPLFACDLAFAADEAHFA
;
A
#
# COMPACT_ATOMS: atom_id res chain seq x y z
N ASP A 1 -10.21 -8.51 -4.48
CA ASP A 1 -10.82 -9.44 -5.46
C ASP A 1 -12.33 -9.33 -5.45
N GLU A 2 -12.96 -9.47 -4.29
CA GLU A 2 -14.43 -9.38 -4.13
C GLU A 2 -15.04 -8.05 -4.61
N LEU A 3 -14.31 -6.95 -4.50
CA LEU A 3 -14.77 -5.63 -4.94
C LEU A 3 -14.52 -5.35 -6.42
N GLU A 4 -13.51 -5.98 -7.02
CA GLU A 4 -12.98 -5.51 -8.30
C GLU A 4 -13.99 -5.69 -9.43
N PHE A 5 -14.67 -6.83 -9.47
CA PHE A 5 -15.60 -7.21 -10.55
C PHE A 5 -17.07 -6.93 -10.22
N ARG A 6 -17.33 -6.17 -9.15
CA ARG A 6 -18.67 -5.74 -8.81
C ARG A 6 -19.08 -4.54 -9.65
N ASP A 7 -20.18 -4.67 -10.38
CA ASP A 7 -20.67 -3.61 -11.26
C ASP A 7 -21.20 -2.38 -10.50
N ASP A 8 -21.51 -2.53 -9.21
CA ASP A 8 -21.95 -1.45 -8.33
C ASP A 8 -20.80 -0.65 -7.69
N VAL A 9 -19.55 -1.08 -7.87
CA VAL A 9 -18.36 -0.37 -7.39
C VAL A 9 -17.83 0.53 -8.50
N GLY A 10 -17.82 1.84 -8.27
CA GLY A 10 -17.32 2.83 -9.23
C GLY A 10 -15.92 3.37 -8.96
N VAL A 11 -15.46 3.32 -7.71
CA VAL A 11 -14.15 3.84 -7.25
C VAL A 11 -13.70 3.03 -6.03
N LEU A 12 -12.39 2.81 -5.89
CA LEU A 12 -11.77 2.27 -4.67
C LEU A 12 -11.01 3.39 -3.94
N VAL A 13 -11.31 3.60 -2.65
CA VAL A 13 -10.61 4.58 -1.81
C VAL A 13 -9.79 3.86 -0.74
N LEU A 14 -8.52 4.24 -0.62
CA LEU A 14 -7.60 3.76 0.41
C LEU A 14 -7.28 4.90 1.38
N SER A 15 -7.65 4.72 2.65
CA SER A 15 -7.33 5.62 3.77
C SER A 15 -6.71 4.83 4.90
N GLY A 16 -5.93 5.48 5.76
CA GLY A 16 -5.48 4.88 7.01
C GLY A 16 -6.38 5.28 8.18
N GLU A 17 -6.30 4.49 9.24
CA GLU A 17 -7.02 4.73 10.49
C GLU A 17 -6.13 5.51 11.47
N GLY A 18 -6.71 6.52 12.14
CA GLY A 18 -6.03 7.26 13.19
C GLY A 18 -4.97 8.24 12.68
N ALA A 19 -3.79 8.21 13.29
CA ALA A 19 -2.75 9.24 13.12
C ALA A 19 -1.80 9.00 11.93
N ALA A 20 -1.97 7.90 11.20
CA ALA A 20 -1.13 7.57 10.05
C ALA A 20 -1.96 6.93 8.95
N TRP A 21 -1.59 7.22 7.71
CA TRP A 21 -2.09 6.52 6.54
C TRP A 21 -1.40 5.16 6.44
N SER A 22 -0.07 5.15 6.56
CA SER A 22 0.73 3.92 6.69
C SER A 22 2.13 4.22 7.24
N ALA A 23 2.56 3.44 8.23
CA ALA A 23 3.95 3.46 8.71
C ALA A 23 4.92 2.64 7.84
N GLY A 24 4.42 2.00 6.77
CA GLY A 24 5.20 1.16 5.87
C GLY A 24 5.23 -0.33 6.25
N MET A 25 6.20 -1.07 5.70
CA MET A 25 6.33 -2.51 5.95
C MET A 25 6.79 -2.76 7.39
N ASP A 26 6.22 -3.78 8.03
CA ASP A 26 6.58 -4.16 9.40
C ASP A 26 8.06 -4.55 9.51
N LEU A 27 8.81 -3.87 10.38
CA LEU A 27 10.25 -4.06 10.51
C LEU A 27 10.63 -5.48 10.98
N LYS A 28 9.81 -6.09 11.82
CA LYS A 28 10.06 -7.43 12.35
C LYS A 28 9.68 -8.48 11.30
N GLU A 29 8.45 -8.46 10.83
CA GLU A 29 7.91 -9.49 9.93
C GLU A 29 8.56 -9.40 8.54
N TYR A 30 8.57 -8.21 7.94
CA TYR A 30 9.02 -8.06 6.55
C TYR A 30 10.54 -8.13 6.42
N PHE A 31 11.29 -7.55 7.36
CA PHE A 31 12.75 -7.53 7.31
C PHE A 31 13.37 -8.62 8.20
N ARG A 32 13.26 -8.53 9.52
CA ARG A 32 14.03 -9.41 10.43
C ARG A 32 13.74 -10.89 10.23
N GLU A 33 12.47 -11.26 10.11
CA GLU A 33 12.08 -12.66 9.97
C GLU A 33 12.38 -13.24 8.59
N THR A 34 12.35 -12.42 7.53
CA THR A 34 12.73 -12.88 6.18
C THR A 34 14.24 -12.96 6.01
N GLU A 35 14.99 -12.00 6.55
CA GLU A 35 16.46 -12.00 6.59
C GLU A 35 16.98 -13.26 7.30
N ALA A 36 16.38 -13.62 8.45
CA ALA A 36 16.73 -14.83 9.19
C ALA A 36 16.49 -16.13 8.39
N LYS A 37 15.58 -16.11 7.41
CA LYS A 37 15.26 -17.24 6.51
C LYS A 37 16.08 -17.20 5.20
N GLY A 38 16.93 -16.20 5.02
CA GLY A 38 17.82 -16.04 3.86
C GLY A 38 17.19 -15.37 2.65
N LEU A 39 18.02 -15.14 1.62
CA LEU A 39 17.69 -14.30 0.45
C LEU A 39 16.42 -14.75 -0.31
N GLY A 40 16.14 -16.05 -0.35
CA GLY A 40 14.92 -16.57 -0.98
C GLY A 40 13.64 -16.07 -0.32
N ALA A 41 13.61 -16.03 1.01
CA ALA A 41 12.46 -15.51 1.77
C ALA A 41 12.31 -13.99 1.59
N VAL A 42 13.42 -13.24 1.61
CA VAL A 42 13.42 -11.80 1.35
C VAL A 42 12.83 -11.50 -0.04
N ARG A 43 13.30 -12.21 -1.08
CA ARG A 43 12.79 -12.02 -2.45
C ARG A 43 11.32 -12.41 -2.60
N LYS A 44 10.89 -13.46 -1.90
CA LYS A 44 9.47 -13.86 -1.88
C LYS A 44 8.60 -12.74 -1.30
N ALA A 45 8.95 -12.22 -0.12
CA ALA A 45 8.19 -11.14 0.52
C ALA A 45 8.16 -9.86 -0.34
N GLN A 46 9.28 -9.51 -0.98
CA GLN A 46 9.33 -8.41 -1.95
C GLN A 46 8.40 -8.65 -3.15
N SER A 47 8.45 -9.84 -3.73
CA SER A 47 7.60 -10.20 -4.86
C SER A 47 6.11 -10.15 -4.51
N GLU A 48 5.74 -10.57 -3.30
CA GLU A 48 4.36 -10.52 -2.82
C GLU A 48 3.89 -9.06 -2.66
N ALA A 49 4.71 -8.20 -2.03
CA ALA A 49 4.40 -6.78 -1.88
C ALA A 49 4.24 -6.07 -3.24
N TYR A 50 5.19 -6.26 -4.17
CA TYR A 50 5.11 -5.69 -5.51
C TYR A 50 3.91 -6.21 -6.31
N GLY A 51 3.53 -7.47 -6.10
CA GLY A 51 2.35 -8.07 -6.73
C GLY A 51 1.08 -7.30 -6.41
N TRP A 52 0.89 -6.94 -5.14
CA TRP A 52 -0.25 -6.14 -4.68
C TRP A 52 -0.24 -4.72 -5.25
N TRP A 53 0.91 -4.05 -5.24
CA TRP A 53 0.99 -2.69 -5.78
C TRP A 53 0.75 -2.66 -7.29
N ARG A 54 1.26 -3.66 -8.02
CA ARG A 54 0.99 -3.80 -9.46
C ARG A 54 -0.49 -4.04 -9.73
N ARG A 55 -1.16 -4.82 -8.87
CA ARG A 55 -2.60 -5.05 -8.97
C ARG A 55 -3.39 -3.76 -8.74
N LEU A 56 -3.00 -2.96 -7.75
CA LEU A 56 -3.63 -1.66 -7.48
C LEU A 56 -3.44 -0.68 -8.64
N ARG A 57 -2.24 -0.65 -9.25
CA ARG A 57 -1.94 0.19 -10.43
C ARG A 57 -2.82 -0.11 -11.64
N TRP A 58 -3.28 -1.35 -11.79
CA TRP A 58 -4.09 -1.78 -12.92
C TRP A 58 -5.48 -2.25 -12.48
N TYR A 59 -5.97 -1.68 -11.38
CA TYR A 59 -7.27 -2.02 -10.84
C TYR A 59 -8.39 -1.64 -11.83
N ARG A 60 -9.49 -2.39 -11.85
CA ARG A 60 -10.55 -2.21 -12.86
C ARG A 60 -11.24 -0.84 -12.79
N VAL A 61 -11.32 -0.26 -11.61
CA VAL A 61 -11.97 1.03 -11.34
C VAL A 61 -10.95 2.03 -10.81
N PRO A 62 -11.18 3.35 -10.97
CA PRO A 62 -10.27 4.36 -10.43
C PRO A 62 -9.98 4.17 -8.94
N THR A 63 -8.73 4.40 -8.57
CA THR A 63 -8.20 4.23 -7.22
C THR A 63 -7.74 5.57 -6.64
N ILE A 64 -8.11 5.84 -5.39
CA ILE A 64 -7.78 7.10 -4.70
C ILE A 64 -7.11 6.79 -3.37
N ALA A 65 -5.92 7.33 -3.13
CA ALA A 65 -5.33 7.40 -1.80
C ALA A 65 -5.79 8.68 -1.09
N MET A 66 -6.43 8.55 0.08
CA MET A 66 -6.73 9.65 0.99
C MET A 66 -5.77 9.58 2.17
N VAL A 67 -4.70 10.39 2.12
CA VAL A 67 -3.56 10.30 3.02
C VAL A 67 -3.76 11.19 4.23
N ASN A 68 -4.03 10.58 5.39
CA ASN A 68 -4.04 11.21 6.71
C ASN A 68 -2.70 11.01 7.43
N GLY A 69 -2.21 12.03 8.14
CA GLY A 69 -1.02 11.92 8.98
C GLY A 69 0.20 11.33 8.27
N TRP A 70 0.85 10.36 8.90
CA TRP A 70 2.12 9.81 8.40
C TRP A 70 1.97 8.79 7.25
N CYS A 71 2.81 8.95 6.22
CA CYS A 71 3.05 7.99 5.15
C CYS A 71 4.56 7.74 5.00
N PHE A 72 5.02 6.54 5.34
CA PHE A 72 6.45 6.22 5.38
C PHE A 72 6.85 5.00 4.54
N GLY A 73 8.05 5.05 3.97
CA GLY A 73 8.77 3.88 3.43
C GLY A 73 7.92 2.95 2.57
N GLY A 74 7.60 1.75 3.09
CA GLY A 74 6.77 0.77 2.38
C GLY A 74 5.37 1.26 1.97
N GLY A 75 4.85 2.31 2.61
CA GLY A 75 3.55 2.92 2.29
C GLY A 75 3.55 3.63 0.94
N TYR A 76 4.71 4.09 0.45
CA TYR A 76 4.78 4.71 -0.88
C TYR A 76 4.40 3.75 -2.02
N GLY A 77 4.61 2.44 -1.83
CA GLY A 77 4.23 1.42 -2.81
C GLY A 77 2.74 1.50 -3.21
N PRO A 78 1.80 1.28 -2.27
CA PRO A 78 0.37 1.44 -2.54
C PRO A 78 -0.02 2.89 -2.87
N LEU A 79 0.65 3.90 -2.30
CA LEU A 79 0.35 5.31 -2.59
C LEU A 79 0.56 5.62 -4.08
N PHE A 80 1.74 5.32 -4.62
CA PHE A 80 2.08 5.57 -6.02
C PHE A 80 1.38 4.63 -6.99
N ALA A 81 0.81 3.54 -6.48
CA ALA A 81 -0.01 2.63 -7.27
C ALA A 81 -1.45 3.13 -7.43
N CYS A 82 -1.93 4.08 -6.61
CA CYS A 82 -3.23 4.71 -6.83
C CYS A 82 -3.19 5.68 -8.02
N ASP A 83 -4.33 5.89 -8.68
CA ASP A 83 -4.46 6.82 -9.79
C ASP A 83 -4.40 8.28 -9.32
N LEU A 84 -5.02 8.56 -8.17
CA LEU A 84 -5.02 9.87 -7.52
C LEU A 84 -4.62 9.75 -6.06
N ALA A 85 -3.99 10.80 -5.54
CA ALA A 85 -3.69 10.94 -4.11
C ALA A 85 -4.09 12.33 -3.63
N PHE A 86 -4.82 12.38 -2.53
CA PHE A 86 -5.17 13.59 -1.80
C PHE A 86 -4.57 13.48 -0.41
N ALA A 87 -3.78 14.47 0.00
CA ALA A 87 -3.14 14.51 1.30
C ALA A 87 -3.82 15.57 2.17
N ALA A 88 -4.05 15.24 3.43
CA ALA A 88 -4.45 16.23 4.42
C ALA A 88 -3.32 17.26 4.63
N ASP A 89 -3.64 18.48 5.07
CA ASP A 89 -2.64 19.53 5.28
C ASP A 89 -1.57 19.10 6.33
N GLU A 90 -1.98 18.29 7.30
CA GLU A 90 -1.13 17.70 8.33
C GLU A 90 -0.38 16.43 7.88
N ALA A 91 -0.56 15.99 6.63
CA ALA A 91 0.09 14.78 6.17
C ALA A 91 1.62 14.95 6.12
N HIS A 92 2.32 13.88 6.48
CA HIS A 92 3.78 13.87 6.57
C HIS A 92 4.35 12.68 5.80
N PHE A 93 5.31 12.98 4.94
CA PHE A 93 5.94 12.04 4.02
C PHE A 93 7.44 11.97 4.35
N ALA A 94 7.97 10.78 4.66
CA ALA A 94 9.41 10.54 4.78
C ALA A 94 9.86 9.15 4.33
#